data_AF-A0A9N9Y136-F1
#
_entry.id   AF-A0A9N9Y136-F1
#
_cell.length_a   1.000
_cell.length_b   1.000
_cell.length_c   1.000
_cell.angle_alpha   90.00
_cell.angle_beta   90.00
_cell.angle_gamma   90.00
#
_symmetry.space_group_name_H-M   'P 1'
#
loop_
_entity.id
_entity.type
_entity.pdbx_description
1 polymer ?
#
loop_
_entity_poly.entity_id
_entity_poly.type
_entity_poly.pdbx_seq_one_letter_code
_entity_poly.pdbx_strand_id
1 'polypeptide(L)'
;MGISDDNTTSGTVVISDQGTKMQHPEARYQNPQFQGQRDPAEADNMAKKLLRLSAALTGRPSYLVQVRGVVSFRLRAEAVTPLTAIRLMGSFALDRTLLFAEDSLDEWESGFYRDHIPPILNAAHNMDPAQKQIWCSILALIARLEIAASLAHGNSSMTSTSILDIFQRYQSGSTDSFCRCFTASMKCLKLLSEVMELCLPTSYTRADRSSDENVHSFENTIFASRWNKLLRKLLAWEKARPVELEEVYIAGSSENTLPKIIYGGGGGISTNILYRTAMFLLLSKKPESASSFERDPNASPDAEHIYPLFHLRWVCGIALHCEAGDSHCWDPCTIAAMSILMPHITGLIQPTDMTGIKNSIRSSGWPAGQMLE
;
A
#
# COMPACT_ATOMS: atom_id res chain seq x y z
N MET A 1 -45.99 58.79 26.10
CA MET A 1 -47.19 57.99 26.41
C MET A 1 -46.90 56.60 25.86
N GLY A 2 -46.52 55.56 26.60
CA GLY A 2 -46.75 55.23 28.00
C GLY A 2 -47.71 54.04 28.07
N ILE A 3 -47.24 52.93 28.67
CA ILE A 3 -48.02 51.83 29.31
C ILE A 3 -48.63 50.81 28.32
N SER A 4 -48.61 49.49 28.49
CA SER A 4 -47.91 48.48 29.32
C SER A 4 -48.28 47.09 28.76
N ASP A 5 -47.46 46.08 29.07
CA ASP A 5 -47.75 44.74 29.63
C ASP A 5 -49.25 44.30 29.69
N ASP A 6 -49.64 43.03 29.49
CA ASP A 6 -49.07 41.85 30.15
C ASP A 6 -49.69 40.51 29.65
N ASN A 7 -48.88 39.45 29.72
CA ASN A 7 -49.16 38.10 30.25
C ASN A 7 -50.01 36.98 29.57
N THR A 8 -49.32 35.83 29.43
CA THR A 8 -49.65 34.42 29.82
C THR A 8 -50.68 33.54 29.09
N THR A 9 -50.19 32.39 28.60
CA THR A 9 -50.65 31.00 28.91
C THR A 9 -49.59 30.04 28.36
N SER A 10 -48.69 29.49 29.17
CA SER A 10 -48.81 28.28 30.02
C SER A 10 -49.14 27.00 29.22
N GLY A 11 -48.12 26.16 29.04
CA GLY A 11 -48.19 24.85 28.36
C GLY A 11 -47.04 23.97 28.81
N THR A 12 -47.05 23.60 30.09
CA THR A 12 -46.11 22.67 30.72
C THR A 12 -46.41 21.25 30.24
N VAL A 13 -45.55 20.67 29.41
CA VAL A 13 -45.56 19.22 29.14
C VAL A 13 -44.70 18.55 30.19
N VAL A 14 -45.37 17.91 31.15
CA VAL A 14 -44.79 16.96 32.10
C VAL A 14 -44.44 15.68 31.32
N ILE A 15 -43.15 15.42 31.11
CA ILE A 15 -42.70 14.06 30.79
C ILE A 15 -42.29 13.42 32.10
N SER A 16 -43.17 12.56 32.57
CA SER A 16 -43.01 11.69 33.72
C SER A 16 -41.78 10.79 33.56
N ASP A 17 -40.89 10.92 34.53
CA ASP A 17 -39.83 9.99 34.88
C ASP A 17 -40.45 8.62 35.25
N GLN A 18 -40.32 7.65 34.35
CA GLN A 18 -40.46 6.23 34.70
C GLN A 18 -39.13 5.53 34.42
N GLY A 19 -38.36 5.40 35.49
CA GLY A 19 -37.18 4.57 35.57
C GLY A 19 -37.46 3.16 35.06
N THR A 20 -36.94 2.88 33.88
CA THR A 20 -36.80 1.51 33.37
C THR A 20 -35.33 1.16 33.49
N LYS A 21 -35.00 0.35 34.49
CA LYS A 21 -33.68 -0.29 34.63
C LYS A 21 -33.37 -1.02 33.32
N MET A 22 -32.53 -0.44 32.47
CA MET A 22 -31.86 -1.19 31.41
C MET A 22 -30.84 -2.12 32.07
N GLN A 23 -31.25 -3.36 32.27
CA GLN A 23 -30.31 -4.46 32.41
C GLN A 23 -29.51 -4.55 31.12
N HIS A 24 -28.21 -4.29 31.22
CA HIS A 24 -27.22 -4.64 30.20
C HIS A 24 -27.34 -6.13 29.87
N PRO A 25 -27.58 -6.52 28.60
CA PRO A 25 -27.13 -7.82 28.15
C PRO A 25 -25.67 -7.65 27.73
N GLU A 26 -24.73 -7.96 28.63
CA GLU A 26 -23.40 -8.42 28.24
C GLU A 26 -23.57 -9.76 27.49
N ALA A 27 -24.04 -9.70 26.25
CA ALA A 27 -23.88 -10.79 25.32
C ALA A 27 -22.43 -10.76 24.83
N ARG A 28 -21.54 -11.38 25.62
CA ARG A 28 -20.26 -11.87 25.12
C ARG A 28 -20.56 -12.75 23.91
N TYR A 29 -20.30 -12.24 22.71
CA TYR A 29 -19.96 -13.09 21.58
C TYR A 29 -18.60 -13.73 21.89
N GLN A 30 -18.62 -14.79 22.70
CA GLN A 30 -17.56 -15.78 22.65
C GLN A 30 -17.69 -16.48 21.31
N ASN A 31 -16.94 -16.00 20.32
CA ASN A 31 -16.74 -16.73 19.08
C ASN A 31 -15.73 -17.87 19.41
N PRO A 32 -16.15 -19.13 19.50
CA PRO A 32 -15.25 -20.22 19.81
C PRO A 32 -14.44 -20.53 18.54
N GLN A 33 -13.12 -20.41 18.62
CA GLN A 33 -12.17 -21.07 17.74
C GLN A 33 -12.43 -20.93 16.22
N PHE A 34 -12.05 -19.78 15.65
CA PHE A 34 -11.49 -19.76 14.28
C PHE A 34 -9.97 -19.67 14.37
N GLN A 35 -9.35 -20.71 14.95
CA GLN A 35 -8.00 -21.11 14.53
C GLN A 35 -8.18 -21.87 13.21
N GLY A 36 -8.47 -21.12 12.14
CA GLY A 36 -8.39 -21.66 10.79
C GLY A 36 -6.93 -21.86 10.43
N GLN A 37 -6.30 -22.93 10.93
CA GLN A 37 -5.17 -23.52 10.22
C GLN A 37 -5.72 -23.94 8.87
N ARG A 38 -5.49 -23.12 7.84
CA ARG A 38 -5.85 -23.47 6.47
C ARG A 38 -5.18 -24.78 6.15
N ASP A 39 -5.96 -25.75 5.68
CA ASP A 39 -5.43 -27.03 5.26
C ASP A 39 -4.33 -26.75 4.21
N PRO A 40 -3.09 -27.20 4.41
CA PRO A 40 -2.04 -27.07 3.39
C PRO A 40 -2.48 -27.60 2.02
N ALA A 41 -3.47 -28.49 1.97
CA ALA A 41 -4.10 -28.92 0.73
C ALA A 41 -4.84 -27.80 -0.04
N GLU A 42 -5.37 -26.77 0.64
CA GLU A 42 -6.07 -25.64 0.01
C GLU A 42 -5.08 -24.68 -0.68
N ALA A 43 -3.94 -24.39 -0.04
CA ALA A 43 -2.86 -23.59 -0.63
C ALA A 43 -2.23 -24.30 -1.83
N ASP A 44 -1.93 -25.60 -1.70
CA ASP A 44 -1.44 -26.45 -2.80
C ASP A 44 -2.46 -26.53 -3.97
N ASN A 45 -3.76 -26.54 -3.66
CA ASN A 45 -4.81 -26.48 -4.69
C ASN A 45 -4.84 -25.12 -5.41
N MET A 46 -4.60 -24.01 -4.70
CA MET A 46 -4.52 -22.68 -5.31
C MET A 46 -3.28 -22.54 -6.21
N ALA A 47 -2.12 -23.00 -5.75
CA ALA A 47 -0.88 -23.04 -6.52
C ALA A 47 -1.05 -23.86 -7.82
N LYS A 48 -1.64 -25.05 -7.72
CA LYS A 48 -1.96 -25.90 -8.89
C LYS A 48 -2.94 -25.22 -9.85
N LYS A 49 -3.93 -24.46 -9.36
CA LYS A 49 -4.86 -23.70 -10.21
C LYS A 49 -4.15 -22.58 -10.96
N LEU A 50 -3.27 -21.84 -10.30
CA LEU A 50 -2.50 -20.75 -10.89
C LEU A 50 -1.49 -21.26 -11.93
N LEU A 51 -0.79 -22.37 -11.66
CA LEU A 51 0.08 -23.04 -12.64
C LEU A 51 -0.69 -23.52 -13.87
N ARG A 52 -1.89 -24.09 -13.69
CA ARG A 52 -2.78 -24.48 -14.81
C ARG A 52 -3.26 -23.28 -15.61
N LEU A 53 -3.55 -22.16 -14.95
CA LEU A 53 -3.95 -20.93 -15.61
C LEU A 53 -2.79 -20.33 -16.41
N SER A 54 -1.58 -20.29 -15.84
CA SER A 54 -0.36 -19.84 -16.51
C SER A 54 -0.02 -20.71 -17.74
N ALA A 55 -0.13 -22.04 -17.60
CA ALA A 55 -0.03 -23.00 -18.68
C ALA A 55 -1.05 -22.74 -19.81
N ALA A 56 -2.33 -22.52 -19.45
CA ALA A 56 -3.38 -22.20 -20.41
C ALA A 56 -3.15 -20.86 -21.13
N LEU A 57 -2.67 -19.83 -20.42
CA LEU A 57 -2.39 -18.51 -20.98
C LEU A 57 -1.19 -18.54 -21.94
N THR A 58 -0.18 -19.35 -21.65
CA THR A 58 1.03 -19.50 -22.48
C THR A 58 0.89 -20.53 -23.61
N GLY A 59 -0.16 -21.36 -23.57
CA GLY A 59 -0.33 -22.50 -24.46
C GLY A 59 0.71 -23.60 -24.23
N ARG A 60 1.33 -23.67 -23.04
CA ARG A 60 2.38 -24.64 -22.70
C ARG A 60 1.90 -25.65 -21.65
N PRO A 61 2.46 -26.87 -21.61
CA PRO A 61 2.20 -27.81 -20.53
C PRO A 61 2.64 -27.28 -19.16
N SER A 62 1.86 -27.56 -18.11
CA SER A 62 2.10 -27.07 -16.74
C SER A 62 3.44 -27.48 -16.14
N TYR A 63 3.97 -28.66 -16.48
CA TYR A 63 5.27 -29.11 -15.99
C TYR A 63 6.44 -28.28 -16.54
N LEU A 64 6.30 -27.69 -17.74
CA LEU A 64 7.33 -26.80 -18.30
C LEU A 64 7.32 -25.40 -17.68
N VAL A 65 6.17 -24.97 -17.15
CA VAL A 65 6.04 -23.73 -16.36
C VAL A 65 6.71 -23.92 -15.00
N GLN A 66 6.56 -25.11 -14.41
CA GLN A 66 7.13 -25.47 -13.10
C GLN A 66 8.67 -25.61 -13.10
N VAL A 67 9.27 -26.17 -14.15
CA VAL A 67 10.74 -26.48 -14.22
C VAL A 67 11.60 -25.26 -14.55
N ARG A 68 11.02 -24.22 -15.15
CA ARG A 68 11.77 -23.04 -15.62
C ARG A 68 11.20 -21.78 -15.02
N GLY A 69 11.09 -21.70 -13.69
CA GLY A 69 10.83 -20.43 -12.99
C GLY A 69 11.62 -19.32 -13.66
N VAL A 70 10.92 -18.59 -14.53
CA VAL A 70 11.48 -17.59 -15.47
C VAL A 70 12.75 -18.02 -16.23
N VAL A 71 12.62 -18.60 -17.44
CA VAL A 71 13.67 -18.46 -18.47
C VAL A 71 13.11 -17.75 -19.69
N SER A 72 13.35 -16.44 -19.70
CA SER A 72 13.39 -15.55 -20.87
C SER A 72 12.21 -15.67 -21.83
N PHE A 73 11.14 -14.92 -21.57
CA PHE A 73 10.32 -14.39 -22.65
C PHE A 73 11.13 -13.36 -23.45
N ARG A 74 12.12 -13.81 -24.25
CA ARG A 74 12.61 -13.04 -25.40
C ARG A 74 11.54 -13.07 -26.48
N LEU A 75 10.43 -12.40 -26.21
CA LEU A 75 9.41 -12.16 -27.21
C LEU A 75 9.98 -11.09 -28.14
N ARG A 76 10.28 -11.47 -29.39
CA ARG A 76 10.47 -10.47 -30.44
C ARG A 76 9.18 -9.67 -30.53
N ALA A 77 9.27 -8.37 -30.23
CA ALA A 77 8.16 -7.42 -30.18
C ALA A 77 7.32 -7.40 -31.46
N GLU A 78 7.93 -7.80 -32.58
CA GLU A 78 7.50 -7.42 -33.92
C GLU A 78 6.32 -8.24 -34.47
N ALA A 79 5.80 -9.24 -33.75
CA ALA A 79 4.73 -10.11 -34.28
C ALA A 79 3.68 -10.59 -33.27
N VAL A 80 3.59 -10.00 -32.07
CA VAL A 80 2.66 -10.48 -31.04
C VAL A 80 1.34 -9.71 -31.09
N THR A 81 0.22 -10.43 -31.27
CA THR A 81 -1.11 -9.81 -31.20
C THR A 81 -1.38 -9.26 -29.79
N PRO A 82 -2.18 -8.19 -29.62
CA PRO A 82 -2.43 -7.60 -28.30
C PRO A 82 -2.96 -8.59 -27.26
N LEU A 83 -3.85 -9.50 -27.67
CA LEU A 83 -4.37 -10.56 -26.80
C LEU A 83 -3.27 -11.53 -26.34
N THR A 84 -2.36 -11.91 -27.24
CA THR A 84 -1.22 -12.76 -26.89
C THR A 84 -0.28 -12.04 -25.92
N ALA A 85 -0.03 -10.75 -26.12
CA ALA A 85 0.76 -9.94 -25.20
C ALA A 85 0.15 -9.92 -23.79
N ILE A 86 -1.17 -9.71 -23.69
CA ILE A 86 -1.90 -9.74 -22.42
C ILE A 86 -1.78 -11.09 -21.73
N ARG A 87 -1.97 -12.20 -22.45
CA ARG A 87 -1.87 -13.56 -21.87
C ARG A 87 -0.48 -13.85 -21.32
N LEU A 88 0.55 -13.47 -22.07
CA LEU A 88 1.95 -13.67 -21.67
C LEU A 88 2.32 -12.83 -20.45
N MET A 89 1.87 -11.57 -20.42
CA MET A 89 2.04 -10.72 -19.24
C MET A 89 1.25 -11.21 -18.03
N GLY A 90 0.02 -11.69 -18.24
CA GLY A 90 -0.82 -12.24 -17.18
C GLY A 90 -0.18 -13.48 -16.56
N SER A 91 0.29 -14.42 -17.38
CA SER A 91 1.05 -15.59 -16.92
C SER A 91 2.29 -15.19 -16.12
N PHE A 92 3.09 -14.25 -16.64
CA PHE A 92 4.25 -13.73 -15.91
C PHE A 92 3.88 -13.15 -14.54
N ALA A 93 2.84 -12.32 -14.47
CA ALA A 93 2.42 -11.71 -13.22
C ALA A 93 1.88 -12.75 -12.23
N LEU A 94 1.14 -13.76 -12.70
CA LEU A 94 0.63 -14.85 -11.86
C LEU A 94 1.77 -15.73 -11.32
N ASP A 95 2.71 -16.12 -12.17
CA ASP A 95 3.88 -16.91 -11.76
C ASP A 95 4.71 -16.15 -10.71
N ARG A 96 4.87 -14.83 -10.86
CA ARG A 96 5.55 -14.01 -9.84
C ARG A 96 4.73 -13.87 -8.56
N THR A 97 3.42 -13.71 -8.66
CA THR A 97 2.54 -13.68 -7.47
C THR A 97 2.63 -15.00 -6.71
N LEU A 98 2.75 -16.12 -7.40
CA LEU A 98 2.94 -17.44 -6.78
C LEU A 98 4.24 -17.53 -5.99
N LEU A 99 5.38 -17.14 -6.59
CA LEU A 99 6.66 -17.10 -5.88
C LEU A 99 6.55 -16.28 -4.60
N PHE A 100 5.95 -15.10 -4.70
CA PHE A 100 5.70 -14.23 -3.55
C PHE A 100 4.85 -14.90 -2.45
N ALA A 101 3.87 -15.72 -2.83
CA ALA A 101 2.98 -16.42 -1.91
C ALA A 101 3.61 -17.70 -1.31
N GLU A 102 4.56 -18.34 -2.00
CA GLU A 102 5.21 -19.57 -1.56
C GLU A 102 6.52 -19.30 -0.79
N ASP A 103 7.27 -18.26 -1.21
CA ASP A 103 8.59 -17.93 -0.69
C ASP A 103 8.53 -17.04 0.55
N SER A 104 9.58 -17.10 1.37
CA SER A 104 9.76 -16.15 2.46
C SER A 104 10.10 -14.75 1.93
N LEU A 105 9.85 -13.71 2.73
CA LEU A 105 10.07 -12.32 2.30
C LEU A 105 11.56 -12.04 1.94
N ASP A 106 12.49 -12.71 2.62
CA ASP A 106 13.94 -12.62 2.37
C ASP A 106 14.36 -13.24 1.03
N GLU A 107 13.49 -14.06 0.44
CA GLU A 107 13.70 -14.70 -0.86
C GLU A 107 13.06 -13.90 -2.01
N TRP A 108 12.35 -12.80 -1.72
CA TRP A 108 11.70 -11.98 -2.74
C TRP A 108 12.70 -11.23 -3.62
N GLU A 109 13.08 -11.81 -4.74
CA GLU A 109 14.05 -11.18 -5.64
C GLU A 109 13.54 -9.87 -6.26
N SER A 110 14.35 -8.81 -6.17
CA SER A 110 14.16 -7.56 -6.91
C SER A 110 14.87 -7.58 -8.26
N GLY A 111 14.28 -6.92 -9.25
CA GLY A 111 14.85 -6.81 -10.59
C GLY A 111 14.29 -7.84 -11.55
N PHE A 112 12.96 -7.90 -11.66
CA PHE A 112 12.27 -8.64 -12.71
C PHE A 112 12.78 -8.34 -14.14
N TYR A 113 13.45 -7.19 -14.30
CA TYR A 113 13.91 -6.63 -15.55
C TYR A 113 15.43 -6.47 -15.64
N ARG A 114 16.23 -7.20 -14.84
CA ARG A 114 17.71 -7.07 -14.83
C ARG A 114 18.33 -7.05 -16.24
N ASP A 115 17.70 -7.71 -17.21
CA ASP A 115 18.21 -7.70 -18.59
C ASP A 115 17.43 -6.83 -19.58
N HIS A 116 16.09 -6.73 -19.58
CA HIS A 116 15.36 -5.81 -20.47
C HIS A 116 13.91 -5.57 -19.99
N ILE A 117 13.42 -4.33 -20.13
CA ILE A 117 11.96 -4.07 -20.15
C ILE A 117 11.38 -4.83 -21.35
N PRO A 118 10.37 -5.71 -21.18
CA PRO A 118 9.81 -6.48 -22.28
C PRO A 118 9.37 -5.53 -23.39
N PRO A 119 9.80 -5.78 -24.65
CA PRO A 119 9.36 -4.99 -25.80
C PRO A 119 7.83 -4.90 -25.94
N ILE A 120 7.14 -5.84 -25.29
CA ILE A 120 5.70 -5.94 -25.10
C ILE A 120 5.08 -4.66 -24.54
N LEU A 121 5.80 -3.83 -23.77
CA LEU A 121 5.27 -2.59 -23.21
C LEU A 121 4.79 -1.56 -24.26
N ASN A 122 5.30 -1.66 -25.50
CA ASN A 122 4.90 -0.79 -26.61
C ASN A 122 3.72 -1.33 -27.44
N ALA A 123 3.21 -2.54 -27.16
CA ALA A 123 2.15 -3.16 -27.95
C ALA A 123 0.74 -2.56 -27.72
N ALA A 124 0.61 -1.59 -26.80
CA ALA A 124 -0.68 -1.07 -26.35
C ALA A 124 -1.38 -0.12 -27.33
N HIS A 125 -0.71 0.34 -28.40
CA HIS A 125 -1.31 1.24 -29.39
C HIS A 125 -2.53 0.64 -30.12
N ASN A 126 -2.58 -0.69 -30.27
CA ASN A 126 -3.64 -1.39 -31.00
C ASN A 126 -4.64 -2.14 -30.11
N MET A 127 -4.59 -1.93 -28.79
CA MET A 127 -5.52 -2.57 -27.85
C MET A 127 -6.88 -1.86 -27.82
N ASP A 128 -7.96 -2.64 -27.76
CA ASP A 128 -9.29 -2.13 -27.42
C ASP A 128 -9.36 -1.66 -25.94
N PRO A 129 -10.42 -0.95 -25.51
CA PRO A 129 -10.52 -0.45 -24.15
C PRO A 129 -10.46 -1.53 -23.06
N ALA A 130 -11.07 -2.70 -23.27
CA ALA A 130 -11.08 -3.79 -22.30
C ALA A 130 -9.70 -4.44 -22.18
N GLN A 131 -9.03 -4.66 -23.31
CA GLN A 131 -7.64 -5.13 -23.38
C GLN A 131 -6.69 -4.15 -22.69
N LYS A 132 -6.85 -2.84 -22.91
CA LYS A 132 -6.07 -1.80 -22.23
C LYS A 132 -6.27 -1.84 -20.71
N GLN A 133 -7.50 -2.06 -20.25
CA GLN A 133 -7.79 -2.16 -18.82
C GLN A 133 -7.09 -3.37 -18.21
N ILE A 134 -7.21 -4.56 -18.82
CA ILE A 134 -6.54 -5.78 -18.34
C ILE A 134 -5.02 -5.59 -18.34
N TRP A 135 -4.48 -5.01 -19.41
CA TRP A 135 -3.06 -4.68 -19.53
C TRP A 135 -2.57 -3.76 -18.41
N CYS A 136 -3.33 -2.70 -18.13
CA CYS A 136 -3.04 -1.78 -17.03
C CYS A 136 -3.08 -2.51 -15.68
N SER A 137 -4.07 -3.35 -15.43
CA SER A 137 -4.14 -4.12 -14.17
C SER A 137 -2.93 -5.04 -13.99
N ILE A 138 -2.50 -5.73 -15.05
CA ILE A 138 -1.33 -6.61 -15.01
C ILE A 138 -0.05 -5.82 -14.72
N LEU A 139 0.17 -4.70 -15.42
CA LEU A 139 1.33 -3.86 -15.19
C LEU A 139 1.35 -3.28 -13.76
N ALA A 140 0.18 -3.03 -13.17
CA ALA A 140 0.07 -2.44 -11.85
C ALA A 140 0.42 -3.47 -10.79
N LEU A 141 -0.02 -4.71 -11.00
CA LEU A 141 0.39 -5.85 -10.19
C LEU A 141 1.92 -6.05 -10.25
N ILE A 142 2.51 -6.03 -11.44
CA ILE A 142 3.98 -6.19 -11.57
C ILE A 142 4.74 -5.05 -10.87
N ALA A 143 4.30 -3.79 -11.07
CA ALA A 143 4.90 -2.64 -10.38
C ALA A 143 4.80 -2.76 -8.85
N ARG A 144 3.66 -3.25 -8.34
CA ARG A 144 3.46 -3.52 -6.92
C ARG A 144 4.38 -4.62 -6.40
N LEU A 145 4.48 -5.74 -7.10
CA LEU A 145 5.39 -6.83 -6.73
C LEU A 145 6.86 -6.35 -6.67
N GLU A 146 7.29 -5.55 -7.65
CA GLU A 146 8.69 -5.05 -7.69
C GLU A 146 8.95 -4.10 -6.52
N ILE A 147 8.02 -3.18 -6.27
CA ILE A 147 8.13 -2.26 -5.13
C ILE A 147 8.07 -3.03 -3.82
N ALA A 148 7.23 -4.05 -3.70
CA ALA A 148 7.13 -4.89 -2.52
C ALA A 148 8.46 -5.64 -2.24
N ALA A 149 9.06 -6.29 -3.25
CA ALA A 149 10.39 -6.91 -3.11
C ALA A 149 11.45 -5.89 -2.70
N SER A 150 11.54 -4.75 -3.39
CA SER A 150 12.51 -3.70 -3.04
C SER A 150 12.31 -3.19 -1.62
N LEU A 151 11.05 -2.95 -1.22
CA LEU A 151 10.69 -2.44 0.10
C LEU A 151 11.03 -3.45 1.19
N ALA A 152 10.70 -4.73 0.99
CA ALA A 152 11.03 -5.82 1.90
C ALA A 152 12.54 -5.90 2.19
N HIS A 153 13.37 -5.70 1.17
CA HIS A 153 14.83 -5.72 1.29
C HIS A 153 15.43 -4.39 1.77
N GLY A 154 14.60 -3.38 2.06
CA GLY A 154 15.08 -2.04 2.42
C GLY A 154 15.90 -1.37 1.32
N ASN A 155 15.64 -1.69 0.05
CA ASN A 155 16.38 -1.20 -1.11
C ASN A 155 15.52 -0.28 -1.99
N SER A 156 16.16 0.57 -2.78
CA SER A 156 15.48 1.36 -3.80
C SER A 156 15.10 0.53 -5.05
N SER A 157 13.98 0.87 -5.69
CA SER A 157 13.48 0.21 -6.90
C SER A 157 13.71 1.09 -8.14
N MET A 158 14.86 0.95 -8.82
CA MET A 158 15.14 1.77 -10.01
C MET A 158 14.26 1.44 -11.22
N THR A 159 13.74 0.21 -11.31
CA THR A 159 12.99 -0.34 -12.44
C THR A 159 11.50 0.05 -12.42
N SER A 160 10.92 0.28 -11.25
CA SER A 160 9.49 0.57 -11.10
C SER A 160 9.06 1.92 -11.70
N THR A 161 9.92 2.93 -11.67
CA THR A 161 9.62 4.27 -12.21
C THR A 161 9.29 4.23 -13.70
N SER A 162 10.00 3.40 -14.48
CA SER A 162 9.78 3.24 -15.92
C SER A 162 8.39 2.67 -16.24
N ILE A 163 7.93 1.69 -15.45
CA ILE A 163 6.59 1.09 -15.62
C ILE A 163 5.52 2.12 -15.28
N LEU A 164 5.72 2.89 -14.21
CA LEU A 164 4.78 3.90 -13.73
C LEU A 164 4.66 5.10 -14.69
N ASP A 165 5.71 5.43 -15.42
CA ASP A 165 5.67 6.45 -16.47
C ASP A 165 4.85 6.02 -17.68
N ILE A 166 4.88 4.73 -18.03
CA ILE A 166 4.06 4.17 -19.11
C ILE A 166 2.58 4.33 -18.75
N PHE A 167 2.19 4.05 -17.51
CA PHE A 167 0.82 4.23 -17.03
C PHE A 167 0.27 5.64 -17.19
N GLN A 168 1.07 6.65 -16.84
CA GLN A 168 0.63 8.05 -16.88
C GLN A 168 0.22 8.48 -18.29
N ARG A 169 0.78 7.85 -19.33
CA ARG A 169 0.46 8.15 -20.73
C ARG A 169 -0.89 7.60 -21.17
N TYR A 170 -1.40 6.54 -20.53
CA TYR A 170 -2.60 5.83 -20.99
C TYR A 170 -3.91 6.29 -20.35
N GLN A 171 -3.89 7.01 -19.22
CA GLN A 171 -5.10 7.29 -18.43
C GLN A 171 -5.52 8.76 -18.35
N SER A 172 -5.33 9.54 -19.41
CA SER A 172 -5.89 10.89 -19.46
C SER A 172 -7.36 10.87 -19.90
N GLY A 173 -8.27 11.40 -19.07
CA GLY A 173 -9.60 11.85 -19.49
C GLY A 173 -10.82 10.98 -19.14
N SER A 174 -10.68 9.86 -18.43
CA SER A 174 -11.86 9.08 -17.99
C SER A 174 -12.51 9.69 -16.73
N THR A 175 -13.84 9.83 -16.75
CA THR A 175 -14.63 10.27 -15.58
C THR A 175 -15.06 9.12 -14.68
N ASP A 176 -14.80 7.86 -15.09
CA ASP A 176 -15.15 6.66 -14.34
C ASP A 176 -14.45 6.59 -12.98
N SER A 177 -15.21 6.23 -11.93
CA SER A 177 -14.72 6.18 -10.55
C SER A 177 -13.55 5.21 -10.40
N PHE A 178 -13.65 4.01 -10.99
CA PHE A 178 -12.57 3.03 -10.94
C PHE A 178 -11.30 3.57 -11.61
N CYS A 179 -11.40 4.20 -12.78
CA CYS A 179 -10.26 4.83 -13.44
C CYS A 179 -9.59 5.91 -12.58
N ARG A 180 -10.38 6.75 -11.88
CA ARG A 180 -9.84 7.78 -10.98
C ARG A 180 -9.10 7.17 -9.79
N CYS A 181 -9.71 6.20 -9.12
CA CYS A 181 -9.11 5.48 -7.99
C CYS A 181 -7.82 4.77 -8.40
N PHE A 182 -7.86 4.06 -9.52
CA PHE A 182 -6.70 3.38 -10.08
C PHE A 182 -5.58 4.37 -10.40
N THR A 183 -5.89 5.47 -11.11
CA THR A 183 -4.91 6.53 -11.41
C THR A 183 -4.29 7.12 -10.14
N ALA A 184 -5.12 7.43 -9.13
CA ALA A 184 -4.64 7.97 -7.87
C ALA A 184 -3.75 6.96 -7.12
N SER A 185 -4.11 5.68 -7.13
CA SER A 185 -3.32 4.60 -6.55
C SER A 185 -1.95 4.45 -7.24
N MET A 186 -1.92 4.48 -8.57
CA MET A 186 -0.66 4.40 -9.34
C MET A 186 0.22 5.65 -9.12
N LYS A 187 -0.37 6.84 -8.97
CA LYS A 187 0.37 8.04 -8.57
C LYS A 187 0.98 7.90 -7.18
N CYS A 188 0.24 7.35 -6.22
CA CYS A 188 0.75 7.09 -4.87
C CYS A 188 1.92 6.10 -4.89
N LEU A 189 1.77 5.00 -5.64
CA LEU A 189 2.81 3.99 -5.81
C LEU A 189 4.09 4.59 -6.43
N LYS A 190 3.95 5.52 -7.39
CA LYS A 190 5.08 6.28 -7.95
C LYS A 190 5.76 7.18 -6.90
N LEU A 191 4.98 7.87 -6.08
CA LEU A 191 5.54 8.69 -5.00
C LEU A 191 6.31 7.85 -3.98
N LEU A 192 5.79 6.68 -3.61
CA LEU A 192 6.51 5.74 -2.75
C LEU A 192 7.84 5.31 -3.38
N SER A 193 7.84 4.95 -4.67
CA SER A 193 9.09 4.59 -5.39
C SER A 193 10.10 5.75 -5.40
N GLU A 194 9.66 6.99 -5.69
CA GLU A 194 10.54 8.17 -5.64
C GLU A 194 11.09 8.43 -4.22
N VAL A 195 10.30 8.17 -3.16
CA VAL A 195 10.75 8.26 -1.77
C VAL A 195 11.75 7.16 -1.44
N MET A 196 11.51 5.92 -1.86
CA MET A 196 12.43 4.81 -1.66
C MET A 196 13.78 5.09 -2.32
N GLU A 197 13.79 5.64 -3.54
CA GLU A 197 15.02 6.06 -4.23
C GLU A 197 15.80 7.14 -3.46
N LEU A 198 15.10 8.06 -2.77
CA LEU A 198 15.74 9.11 -1.99
C LEU A 198 16.24 8.59 -0.62
N CYS A 199 15.48 7.71 0.03
CA CYS A 199 15.64 7.38 1.46
C CYS A 199 16.33 6.03 1.73
N LEU A 200 16.31 5.10 0.76
CA LEU A 200 16.86 3.76 0.90
C LEU A 200 18.15 3.58 0.08
N PRO A 201 19.08 2.73 0.54
CA PRO A 201 20.31 2.45 -0.20
C PRO A 201 20.04 1.91 -1.61
N THR A 202 20.88 2.31 -2.56
CA THR A 202 21.00 1.68 -3.88
C THR A 202 21.94 0.48 -3.76
N SER A 203 21.49 -0.70 -4.21
CA SER A 203 22.23 -1.96 -4.08
C SER A 203 23.62 -1.97 -4.75
N TYR A 204 23.93 -0.98 -5.60
CA TYR A 204 25.13 -0.91 -6.43
C TYR A 204 26.21 0.06 -5.94
N THR A 205 25.97 0.88 -4.92
CA THR A 205 26.91 1.93 -4.50
C THR A 205 27.52 1.61 -3.13
N ARG A 206 28.51 0.71 -3.09
CA ARG A 206 29.34 0.45 -1.90
C ARG A 206 30.84 0.65 -2.13
N ALA A 207 31.26 1.31 -3.21
CA ALA A 207 32.67 1.61 -3.43
C ALA A 207 32.85 3.10 -3.71
N ASP A 208 33.81 3.71 -3.01
CA ASP A 208 34.32 5.07 -3.16
C ASP A 208 33.37 6.23 -2.84
N ARG A 209 33.34 6.63 -1.56
CA ARG A 209 33.10 8.04 -1.21
C ARG A 209 34.40 8.63 -0.67
N SER A 210 35.07 9.42 -1.50
CA SER A 210 36.14 10.31 -1.09
C SER A 210 35.59 11.39 -0.17
N SER A 211 36.25 11.59 0.96
CA SER A 211 35.94 12.56 2.01
C SER A 211 36.33 13.99 1.59
N ASP A 212 35.55 14.61 0.71
CA ASP A 212 35.69 16.02 0.34
C ASP A 212 34.49 16.83 0.87
N GLU A 213 34.72 17.74 1.81
CA GLU A 213 33.68 18.47 2.57
C GLU A 213 32.78 19.33 1.66
N ASN A 214 33.33 19.85 0.56
CA ASN A 214 32.56 20.65 -0.40
C ASN A 214 31.53 19.83 -1.18
N VAL A 215 31.85 18.56 -1.47
CA VAL A 215 30.93 17.62 -2.13
C VAL A 215 29.77 17.29 -1.19
N HIS A 216 30.04 17.12 0.10
CA HIS A 216 29.03 16.76 1.07
C HIS A 216 27.99 17.88 1.29
N SER A 217 28.43 19.15 1.34
CA SER A 217 27.54 20.31 1.43
C SER A 217 26.59 20.43 0.23
N PHE A 218 27.13 20.26 -0.99
CA PHE A 218 26.32 20.30 -2.22
C PHE A 218 25.31 19.15 -2.28
N GLU A 219 25.71 17.93 -1.96
CA GLU A 219 24.81 16.77 -1.89
C GLU A 219 23.67 16.97 -0.88
N ASN A 220 23.96 17.57 0.27
CA ASN A 220 22.96 17.87 1.29
C ASN A 220 21.91 18.89 0.79
N THR A 221 22.32 19.89 0.00
CA THR A 221 21.36 20.84 -0.59
C THR A 221 20.46 20.19 -1.64
N ILE A 222 21.00 19.30 -2.48
CA ILE A 222 20.24 18.54 -3.47
C ILE A 222 19.25 17.62 -2.77
N PHE A 223 19.71 16.88 -1.75
CA PHE A 223 18.87 16.01 -0.94
C PHE A 223 17.72 16.79 -0.31
N ALA A 224 18.00 17.92 0.35
CA ALA A 224 16.96 18.74 0.98
C ALA A 224 15.94 19.31 -0.01
N SER A 225 16.39 19.71 -1.20
CA SER A 225 15.51 20.17 -2.28
C SER A 225 14.59 19.04 -2.80
N ARG A 226 15.15 17.84 -3.05
CA ARG A 226 14.39 16.66 -3.45
C ARG A 226 13.39 16.26 -2.37
N TRP A 227 13.81 16.23 -1.12
CA TRP A 227 12.99 15.92 0.05
C TRP A 227 11.77 16.85 0.14
N ASN A 228 11.98 18.17 0.09
CA ASN A 228 10.91 19.17 0.14
C ASN A 228 9.95 19.07 -1.06
N LYS A 229 10.47 18.71 -2.23
CA LYS A 229 9.65 18.47 -3.42
C LYS A 229 8.75 17.25 -3.23
N LEU A 230 9.29 16.14 -2.71
CA LEU A 230 8.52 14.92 -2.45
C LEU A 230 7.46 15.12 -1.37
N LEU A 231 7.80 15.82 -0.27
CA LEU A 231 6.84 16.12 0.78
C LEU A 231 5.65 16.91 0.23
N ARG A 232 5.90 17.96 -0.56
CA ARG A 232 4.84 18.74 -1.20
C ARG A 232 3.99 17.88 -2.15
N LYS A 233 4.59 16.98 -2.91
CA LYS A 233 3.85 16.06 -3.80
C LYS A 233 2.96 15.09 -3.01
N LEU A 234 3.45 14.54 -1.90
CA LEU A 234 2.69 13.64 -1.03
C LEU A 234 1.50 14.36 -0.39
N LEU A 235 1.72 15.54 0.18
CA LEU A 235 0.65 16.36 0.75
C LEU A 235 -0.38 16.80 -0.30
N ALA A 236 0.08 17.12 -1.52
CA ALA A 236 -0.81 17.44 -2.62
C ALA A 236 -1.63 16.23 -3.09
N TRP A 237 -1.02 15.03 -3.07
CA TRP A 237 -1.72 13.79 -3.39
C TRP A 237 -2.82 13.49 -2.35
N GLU A 238 -2.52 13.61 -1.05
CA GLU A 238 -3.51 13.39 0.02
C GLU A 238 -4.73 14.31 -0.14
N LYS A 239 -4.52 15.60 -0.46
CA LYS A 239 -5.61 16.56 -0.70
C LYS A 239 -6.40 16.34 -1.98
N ALA A 240 -5.80 15.69 -2.98
CA ALA A 240 -6.38 15.51 -4.31
C ALA A 240 -6.86 14.08 -4.58
N ARG A 241 -6.79 13.19 -3.58
CA ARG A 241 -7.22 11.80 -3.75
C ARG A 241 -8.73 11.74 -3.96
N PRO A 242 -9.24 10.79 -4.77
CA PRO A 242 -10.68 10.58 -4.90
C PRO A 242 -11.32 10.22 -3.56
N VAL A 243 -12.56 10.66 -3.35
CA VAL A 243 -13.35 10.40 -2.13
C VAL A 243 -13.51 8.92 -1.85
N GLU A 244 -13.49 8.07 -2.88
CA GLU A 244 -13.58 6.61 -2.74
C GLU A 244 -12.31 5.99 -2.12
N LEU A 245 -11.19 6.73 -2.09
CA LEU A 245 -9.96 6.34 -1.39
C LEU A 245 -9.85 7.00 -0.01
N GLU A 246 -10.78 7.86 0.38
CA GLU A 246 -10.79 8.48 1.70
C GLU A 246 -11.31 7.51 2.76
N GLU A 247 -10.97 7.82 4.01
CA GLU A 247 -11.47 7.16 5.19
C GLU A 247 -12.98 7.41 5.31
N VAL A 248 -13.77 6.34 5.41
CA VAL A 248 -15.22 6.43 5.64
C VAL A 248 -15.49 6.76 7.11
N TYR A 249 -14.64 6.25 8.01
CA TYR A 249 -14.78 6.45 9.44
C TYR A 249 -13.44 6.33 10.16
N ILE A 250 -13.22 7.21 11.13
CA ILE A 250 -12.05 7.22 12.01
C ILE A 250 -12.55 7.30 13.46
N ALA A 251 -12.06 6.40 14.32
CA ALA A 251 -12.30 6.44 15.75
C ALA A 251 -11.03 6.14 16.56
N GLY A 252 -10.98 6.65 17.78
CA GLY A 252 -10.00 6.20 18.79
C GLY A 252 -8.54 6.61 18.52
N SER A 253 -8.28 7.73 17.86
CA SER A 253 -6.92 8.27 17.71
C SER A 253 -6.49 9.07 18.95
N SER A 254 -6.32 8.41 20.10
CA SER A 254 -5.65 9.00 21.27
C SER A 254 -4.18 8.57 21.31
N GLU A 255 -3.27 9.29 21.96
CA GLU A 255 -1.83 8.93 22.03
C GLU A 255 -1.55 7.45 22.40
N ASN A 256 -2.43 6.82 23.19
CA ASN A 256 -2.24 5.47 23.72
C ASN A 256 -2.95 4.36 22.94
N THR A 257 -3.67 4.70 21.87
CA THR A 257 -4.50 3.74 21.11
C THR A 257 -4.25 3.83 19.63
N LEU A 258 -4.25 2.69 18.93
CA LEU A 258 -4.22 2.71 17.47
C LEU A 258 -5.55 3.23 16.91
N PRO A 259 -5.51 4.03 15.83
CA PRO A 259 -6.71 4.54 15.21
C PRO A 259 -7.49 3.39 14.55
N LYS A 260 -8.79 3.33 14.80
CA LYS A 260 -9.71 2.46 14.07
C LYS A 260 -10.17 3.18 12.81
N ILE A 261 -9.70 2.73 11.67
CA ILE A 261 -9.95 3.37 10.37
C ILE A 261 -10.71 2.38 9.47
N ILE A 262 -11.82 2.85 8.88
CA ILE A 262 -12.63 2.08 7.95
C ILE A 262 -12.55 2.77 6.58
N TYR A 263 -12.32 1.99 5.53
CA TYR A 263 -12.32 2.45 4.14
C TYR A 263 -13.47 1.80 3.36
N GLY A 264 -13.88 2.44 2.27
CA GLY A 264 -14.93 1.92 1.38
C GLY A 264 -14.52 0.67 0.58
N GLY A 265 -13.23 0.30 0.57
CA GLY A 265 -12.75 -0.93 -0.05
C GLY A 265 -11.23 -1.10 -0.02
N GLY A 266 -10.75 -2.27 -0.49
CA GLY A 266 -9.33 -2.63 -0.46
C GLY A 266 -8.40 -1.69 -1.25
N GLY A 267 -8.93 -0.99 -2.26
CA GLY A 267 -8.19 0.07 -2.97
C GLY A 267 -7.84 1.25 -2.06
N GLY A 268 -8.76 1.65 -1.18
CA GLY A 268 -8.53 2.67 -0.16
C GLY A 268 -7.52 2.21 0.89
N ILE A 269 -7.67 0.98 1.39
CA ILE A 269 -6.76 0.37 2.36
C ILE A 269 -5.33 0.34 1.82
N SER A 270 -5.11 -0.35 0.69
CA SER A 270 -3.79 -0.51 0.09
C SER A 270 -3.14 0.83 -0.24
N THR A 271 -3.87 1.74 -0.90
CA THR A 271 -3.31 3.02 -1.33
C THR A 271 -2.95 3.91 -0.15
N ASN A 272 -3.75 3.95 0.92
CA ASN A 272 -3.41 4.74 2.09
C ASN A 272 -2.26 4.13 2.88
N ILE A 273 -2.10 2.81 2.94
CA ILE A 273 -0.90 2.20 3.50
C ILE A 273 0.34 2.66 2.72
N LEU A 274 0.33 2.60 1.39
CA LEU A 274 1.44 3.10 0.56
C LEU A 274 1.77 4.57 0.85
N TYR A 275 0.75 5.42 0.96
CA TYR A 275 0.92 6.84 1.29
C TYR A 275 1.58 7.03 2.64
N ARG A 276 1.05 6.40 3.69
CA ARG A 276 1.55 6.52 5.06
C ARG A 276 2.96 5.93 5.17
N THR A 277 3.28 4.84 4.48
CA THR A 277 4.63 4.30 4.38
C THR A 277 5.60 5.26 3.70
N ALA A 278 5.20 5.89 2.59
CA ALA A 278 6.00 6.91 1.92
C ALA A 278 6.27 8.12 2.83
N MET A 279 5.24 8.59 3.54
CA MET A 279 5.40 9.68 4.52
C MET A 279 6.33 9.27 5.66
N PHE A 280 6.18 8.08 6.24
CA PHE A 280 7.06 7.58 7.28
C PHE A 280 8.54 7.56 6.83
N LEU A 281 8.82 6.95 5.67
CA LEU A 281 10.19 6.85 5.13
C LEU A 281 10.81 8.23 4.90
N LEU A 282 10.04 9.14 4.27
CA LEU A 282 10.51 10.47 3.96
C LEU A 282 10.77 11.28 5.24
N LEU A 283 9.82 11.31 6.16
CA LEU A 283 9.93 12.09 7.40
C LEU A 283 11.01 11.53 8.34
N SER A 284 11.27 10.21 8.31
CA SER A 284 12.37 9.58 9.06
C SER A 284 13.76 9.98 8.55
N LYS A 285 13.84 10.55 7.34
CA LYS A 285 15.08 11.06 6.72
C LYS A 285 15.04 12.58 6.55
N LYS A 286 14.37 13.30 7.47
CA LYS A 286 14.29 14.76 7.44
C LYS A 286 15.69 15.40 7.46
N PRO A 287 16.02 16.31 6.52
CA PRO A 287 17.29 17.03 6.54
C PRO A 287 17.27 18.13 7.61
N GLU A 288 18.40 18.38 8.26
CA GLU A 288 18.56 19.40 9.31
C GLU A 288 18.19 20.81 8.81
N SER A 289 18.44 21.09 7.53
CA SER A 289 18.09 22.35 6.88
C SER A 289 16.59 22.54 6.65
N ALA A 290 15.76 21.50 6.81
CA ALA A 290 14.29 21.59 6.75
C ALA A 290 13.65 21.88 8.13
N SER A 291 14.44 22.22 9.15
CA SER A 291 13.98 22.66 10.47
C SER A 291 13.08 23.90 10.46
N SER A 292 13.04 24.65 9.34
CA SER A 292 12.14 25.80 9.16
C SER A 292 10.65 25.43 9.17
N PHE A 293 10.29 24.16 8.95
CA PHE A 293 8.90 23.69 9.09
C PHE A 293 8.47 23.40 10.53
N GLU A 294 9.38 23.42 11.50
CA GLU A 294 9.18 22.79 12.82
C GLU A 294 9.03 23.79 13.98
N ARG A 295 9.11 25.10 13.71
CA ARG A 295 9.07 26.12 14.77
C ARG A 295 8.07 27.22 14.46
N ASP A 296 6.79 26.84 14.34
CA ASP A 296 5.73 27.73 14.77
C ASP A 296 5.15 27.18 16.09
N PRO A 297 5.44 27.80 17.25
CA PRO A 297 4.86 27.39 18.52
C PRO A 297 3.32 27.58 18.59
N ASN A 298 2.70 28.15 17.55
CA ASN A 298 1.24 28.21 17.36
C ASN A 298 0.73 27.22 16.30
N ALA A 299 1.55 26.25 15.86
CA ALA A 299 1.13 25.27 14.87
C ALA A 299 -0.12 24.51 15.37
N SER A 300 -1.18 24.58 14.56
CA SER A 300 -2.45 23.87 14.75
C SER A 300 -2.23 22.38 15.06
N PRO A 301 -3.14 21.71 15.81
CA PRO A 301 -3.21 20.24 15.88
C PRO A 301 -3.17 19.53 14.51
N ASP A 302 -3.39 20.23 13.40
CA ASP A 302 -3.17 19.74 12.03
C ASP A 302 -1.70 19.39 11.68
N ALA A 303 -0.73 19.81 12.51
CA ALA A 303 0.71 19.55 12.32
C ALA A 303 1.12 18.09 12.63
N GLU A 304 0.23 17.27 13.18
CA GLU A 304 0.52 15.88 13.54
C GLU A 304 0.95 15.03 12.31
N HIS A 305 0.45 15.38 11.13
CA HIS A 305 0.79 14.75 9.84
C HIS A 305 2.26 14.90 9.42
N ILE A 306 3.07 15.68 10.14
CA ILE A 306 4.49 15.90 9.85
C ILE A 306 5.39 14.96 10.69
N TYR A 307 4.83 14.20 11.63
CA TYR A 307 5.61 13.26 12.45
C TYR A 307 5.62 11.85 11.85
N PRO A 308 6.79 11.18 11.75
CA PRO A 308 6.86 9.79 11.27
C PRO A 308 5.97 8.85 12.08
N LEU A 309 5.95 9.02 13.41
CA LEU A 309 5.18 8.18 14.32
C LEU A 309 3.68 8.21 14.05
N PHE A 310 3.15 9.37 13.62
CA PHE A 310 1.75 9.48 13.24
C PHE A 310 1.42 8.48 12.11
N HIS A 311 2.18 8.53 11.02
CA HIS A 311 1.96 7.65 9.87
C HIS A 311 2.19 6.17 10.21
N LEU A 312 3.16 5.90 11.07
CA LEU A 312 3.44 4.56 11.58
C LEU A 312 2.21 3.97 12.31
N ARG A 313 1.65 4.72 13.26
CA ARG A 313 0.45 4.32 14.01
C ARG A 313 -0.77 4.17 13.11
N TRP A 314 -0.89 5.01 12.09
CA TRP A 314 -1.93 4.86 11.08
C TRP A 314 -1.83 3.54 10.35
N VAL A 315 -0.65 3.18 9.85
CA VAL A 315 -0.45 1.89 9.16
C VAL A 315 -0.79 0.71 10.08
N CYS A 316 -0.36 0.75 11.36
CA CYS A 316 -0.75 -0.26 12.35
C CYS A 316 -2.27 -0.35 12.56
N GLY A 317 -2.94 0.79 12.69
CA GLY A 317 -4.39 0.85 12.90
C GLY A 317 -5.16 0.25 11.72
N ILE A 318 -4.75 0.60 10.49
CA ILE A 318 -5.33 0.01 9.28
C ILE A 318 -5.12 -1.51 9.28
N ALA A 319 -3.93 -1.97 9.62
CA ALA A 319 -3.58 -3.39 9.62
C ALA A 319 -4.31 -4.22 10.68
N LEU A 320 -4.50 -3.65 11.86
CA LEU A 320 -5.22 -4.28 12.96
C LEU A 320 -6.71 -4.42 12.65
N HIS A 321 -7.29 -3.47 11.93
CA HIS A 321 -8.74 -3.38 11.70
C HIS A 321 -9.18 -3.76 10.28
N CYS A 322 -8.26 -4.12 9.40
CA CYS A 322 -8.59 -4.71 8.09
C CYS A 322 -9.25 -6.08 8.33
N GLU A 323 -10.57 -6.20 8.11
CA GLU A 323 -11.29 -7.45 8.33
C GLU A 323 -10.86 -8.54 7.33
N ALA A 324 -10.67 -9.76 7.83
CA ALA A 324 -10.26 -10.92 7.04
C ALA A 324 -11.35 -11.41 6.05
N GLY A 325 -12.61 -10.99 6.21
CA GLY A 325 -13.74 -11.38 5.37
C GLY A 325 -13.78 -10.67 4.01
N ASP A 326 -13.30 -9.42 3.94
CA ASP A 326 -13.27 -8.61 2.71
C ASP A 326 -11.89 -8.59 2.04
N SER A 327 -10.84 -9.05 2.73
CA SER A 327 -9.45 -8.95 2.30
C SER A 327 -8.71 -10.28 2.39
N HIS A 328 -9.17 -11.29 1.66
CA HIS A 328 -8.46 -12.56 1.47
C HIS A 328 -7.14 -12.46 0.69
N CYS A 329 -6.72 -11.25 0.29
CA CYS A 329 -5.39 -11.01 -0.26
C CYS A 329 -4.91 -9.62 0.16
N TRP A 330 -3.99 -9.59 1.13
CA TRP A 330 -3.26 -8.36 1.40
C TRP A 330 -2.39 -8.02 0.18
N ASP A 331 -2.33 -6.74 -0.17
CA ASP A 331 -1.43 -6.23 -1.21
C ASP A 331 0.02 -6.55 -0.80
N PRO A 332 0.87 -7.13 -1.67
CA PRO A 332 2.27 -7.43 -1.34
C PRO A 332 3.03 -6.21 -0.80
N CYS A 333 2.73 -5.02 -1.31
CA CYS A 333 3.31 -3.78 -0.81
C CYS A 333 2.92 -3.48 0.64
N THR A 334 1.70 -3.84 1.07
CA THR A 334 1.28 -3.69 2.47
C THR A 334 2.10 -4.58 3.38
N ILE A 335 2.38 -5.81 2.96
CA ILE A 335 3.17 -6.76 3.75
C ILE A 335 4.61 -6.28 3.86
N ALA A 336 5.21 -5.90 2.73
CA ALA A 336 6.55 -5.31 2.71
C ALA A 336 6.62 -3.98 3.49
N ALA A 337 5.56 -3.17 3.47
CA ALA A 337 5.47 -2.00 4.32
C ALA A 337 5.49 -2.39 5.80
N MET A 338 4.77 -3.43 6.21
CA MET A 338 4.81 -3.89 7.60
C MET A 338 6.20 -4.35 8.00
N SER A 339 6.90 -5.12 7.17
CA SER A 339 8.22 -5.63 7.53
C SER A 339 9.22 -4.52 7.85
N ILE A 340 9.17 -3.39 7.12
CA ILE A 340 10.04 -2.24 7.40
C ILE A 340 9.57 -1.38 8.58
N LEU A 341 8.27 -1.32 8.84
CA LEU A 341 7.69 -0.45 9.86
C LEU A 341 7.73 -1.09 11.25
N MET A 342 7.52 -2.40 11.32
CA MET A 342 7.39 -3.18 12.55
C MET A 342 8.54 -3.00 13.54
N PRO A 343 9.82 -2.96 13.13
CA PRO A 343 10.93 -2.70 14.05
C PRO A 343 10.82 -1.35 14.79
N HIS A 344 10.15 -0.37 14.19
CA HIS A 344 9.95 0.96 14.79
C HIS A 344 8.73 1.04 15.70
N ILE A 345 7.89 0.01 15.71
CA ILE A 345 6.63 -0.06 16.48
C ILE A 345 6.82 -0.83 17.79
N THR A 346 7.84 -1.67 17.87
CA THR A 346 8.15 -2.46 19.06
C THR A 346 8.35 -1.54 20.27
N GLY A 347 7.42 -1.62 21.22
CA GLY A 347 7.40 -0.78 22.43
C GLY A 347 6.50 0.47 22.35
N LEU A 348 5.92 0.77 21.19
CA LEU A 348 5.01 1.92 21.01
C LEU A 348 3.53 1.54 21.05
N ILE A 349 3.20 0.25 20.89
CA ILE A 349 1.82 -0.26 20.91
C ILE A 349 1.66 -1.36 21.94
N GLN A 350 0.41 -1.61 22.33
CA GLN A 350 0.10 -2.67 23.28
C GLN A 350 0.48 -4.05 22.71
N PRO A 351 0.98 -4.99 23.54
CA PRO A 351 1.31 -6.35 23.09
C PRO A 351 0.11 -7.08 22.44
N THR A 352 -1.11 -6.78 22.88
CA THR A 352 -2.36 -7.29 22.30
C THR A 352 -2.57 -6.81 20.87
N ASP A 353 -2.31 -5.54 20.60
CA ASP A 353 -2.45 -4.94 19.28
C ASP A 353 -1.39 -5.50 18.33
N MET A 354 -0.16 -5.63 18.82
CA MET A 354 0.93 -6.27 18.08
C MET A 354 0.56 -7.71 17.68
N THR A 355 0.01 -8.48 18.62
CA THR A 355 -0.47 -9.84 18.35
C THR A 355 -1.62 -9.84 17.34
N GLY A 356 -2.53 -8.88 17.43
CA GLY A 356 -3.63 -8.68 16.47
C GLY A 356 -3.13 -8.41 15.05
N ILE A 357 -2.16 -7.51 14.88
CA ILE A 357 -1.54 -7.20 13.58
C ILE A 357 -0.86 -8.45 13.00
N LYS A 358 -0.07 -9.18 13.81
CA LYS A 358 0.58 -10.43 13.38
C LYS A 358 -0.44 -11.47 12.93
N ASN A 359 -1.53 -11.63 13.67
CA ASN A 359 -2.60 -12.57 13.32
C ASN A 359 -3.33 -12.14 12.04
N SER A 360 -3.56 -10.83 11.86
CA SER A 360 -4.16 -10.26 10.66
C SER A 360 -3.29 -10.57 9.42
N ILE A 361 -1.98 -10.31 9.49
CA ILE A 361 -1.03 -10.66 8.44
C ILE A 361 -0.98 -12.17 8.20
N ARG A 362 -0.96 -13.00 9.25
CA ARG A 362 -0.99 -14.46 9.09
C ARG A 362 -2.28 -14.95 8.41
N SER A 363 -3.42 -14.33 8.72
CA SER A 363 -4.71 -14.66 8.11
C SER A 363 -4.83 -14.24 6.65
N SER A 364 -3.96 -13.35 6.19
CA SER A 364 -3.93 -12.88 4.79
C SER A 364 -3.44 -13.91 3.78
N GLY A 365 -2.95 -15.07 4.25
CA GLY A 365 -2.50 -16.18 3.40
C GLY A 365 -1.02 -16.11 2.99
N TRP A 366 -0.29 -15.12 3.50
CA TRP A 366 1.13 -14.93 3.19
C TRP A 366 2.03 -15.57 4.27
N PRO A 367 3.16 -16.21 3.90
CA PRO A 367 4.10 -16.85 4.83
C PRO A 367 4.89 -15.85 5.70
N ALA A 368 4.52 -14.57 5.72
CA ALA A 368 5.15 -13.51 6.51
C ALA A 368 4.99 -13.68 8.04
N GLY A 369 4.18 -14.62 8.50
CA GLY A 369 3.87 -14.82 9.92
C GLY A 369 5.05 -15.29 10.80
N GLN A 370 6.13 -15.81 10.22
CA GLN A 370 7.36 -16.21 10.94
C GLN A 370 8.35 -15.05 11.11
N MET A 371 8.22 -13.97 10.34
CA MET A 371 9.23 -12.89 10.27
C MET A 371 8.94 -11.70 11.17
N LEU A 372 7.74 -11.64 11.76
CA LEU A 372 7.38 -10.60 12.71
C LEU A 372 7.78 -10.97 14.16
N GLU A 373 8.37 -12.15 14.38
CA GLU A 373 8.78 -12.66 15.70
C GLU A 373 10.04 -11.98 16.27
#